data_AF-A0A7W6XH98-F1
#
_entry.id   AF-A0A7W6XH98-F1
#
_cell.length_a   1.000
_cell.length_b   1.000
_cell.length_c   1.000
_cell.angle_alpha   90.00
_cell.angle_beta   90.00
_cell.angle_gamma   90.00
#
_symmetry.space_group_name_H-M   'P 1'
#
loop_
_entity.id
_entity.type
_entity.pdbx_description
1 polymer ?
#
loop_
_entity_poly.entity_id
_entity_poly.type
_entity_poly.pdbx_seq_one_letter_code
_entity_poly.pdbx_strand_id
1 'polypeptide(L)'
;MSDRYAVIGNPIGFSKSPLIHGTFARMTGQDLIYEAIEGPLDGFNERVDQFRTEGAKGLNITAPFKLDAFEYASELSESAERAGAANCLKFVGDRIIAENFDGSASSVTSPSISASKWPAAAS
;
A
#
# COMPACT_ATOMS: atom_id res chain seq x y z
N MET A 1 16.54 -7.79 -8.27
CA MET A 1 15.19 -8.39 -8.13
C MET A 1 14.26 -7.22 -7.99
N SER A 2 13.22 -7.15 -8.80
CA SER A 2 12.28 -6.02 -8.79
C SER A 2 11.54 -5.94 -7.46
N ASP A 3 11.36 -4.73 -6.93
CA ASP A 3 10.58 -4.53 -5.72
C ASP A 3 9.11 -4.89 -5.96
N ARG A 4 8.47 -5.58 -5.01
CA ARG A 4 7.07 -6.01 -5.15
C ARG A 4 6.12 -5.18 -4.30
N TYR A 5 5.07 -4.70 -4.94
CA TYR A 5 3.97 -3.94 -4.36
C TYR A 5 2.64 -4.45 -4.88
N ALA A 6 1.56 -4.19 -4.15
CA ALA A 6 0.23 -4.50 -4.62
C ALA A 6 -0.82 -3.54 -4.07
N VAL A 7 -2.04 -3.65 -4.59
CA VAL A 7 -3.25 -3.16 -3.95
C VAL A 7 -4.13 -4.35 -3.55
N ILE A 8 -4.61 -4.38 -2.30
CA ILE A 8 -5.54 -5.40 -1.82
C ILE A 8 -6.93 -4.81 -1.57
N GLY A 9 -7.97 -5.54 -1.99
CA GLY A 9 -9.38 -5.15 -1.82
C GLY A 9 -10.32 -6.29 -2.17
N ASN A 10 -11.61 -6.12 -1.88
CA ASN A 10 -12.64 -7.08 -2.28
C ASN A 10 -13.98 -6.35 -2.51
N PRO A 11 -14.50 -6.27 -3.76
CA PRO A 11 -13.88 -6.72 -5.01
C PRO A 11 -12.72 -5.80 -5.44
N ILE A 12 -11.68 -6.36 -6.08
CA ILE A 12 -10.53 -5.56 -6.58
C ILE A 12 -10.47 -5.44 -8.10
N GLY A 13 -11.26 -6.23 -8.83
CA GLY A 13 -11.15 -6.37 -10.29
C GLY A 13 -11.32 -5.09 -11.12
N PHE A 14 -11.87 -4.01 -10.55
CA PHE A 14 -12.01 -2.71 -11.21
C PHE A 14 -10.92 -1.69 -10.83
N SER A 15 -9.91 -2.11 -10.06
CA SER A 15 -8.85 -1.22 -9.61
C SER A 15 -7.95 -0.79 -10.78
N LYS A 16 -7.80 0.52 -10.96
CA LYS A 16 -6.89 1.11 -11.95
C LYS A 16 -5.45 1.24 -11.43
N SER A 17 -5.22 0.97 -10.14
CA SER A 17 -3.92 1.20 -9.50
C SER A 17 -2.77 0.43 -10.15
N PRO A 18 -2.89 -0.85 -10.55
CA PRO A 18 -1.80 -1.55 -11.23
C PRO A 18 -1.35 -0.89 -12.52
N LEU A 19 -2.29 -0.41 -13.34
CA LEU A 19 -1.98 0.30 -14.57
C LEU A 19 -1.25 1.62 -14.28
N ILE A 20 -1.75 2.38 -13.31
CA ILE A 20 -1.18 3.68 -12.93
C ILE A 20 0.25 3.52 -12.39
N HIS A 21 0.45 2.62 -11.42
CA HIS A 21 1.75 2.42 -10.80
C HIS A 21 2.76 1.74 -11.74
N GLY A 22 2.34 0.78 -12.56
CA GLY A 22 3.20 0.17 -13.57
C GLY A 22 3.66 1.19 -14.62
N THR A 23 2.78 2.14 -15.00
CA THR A 23 3.15 3.23 -15.92
C THR A 23 4.16 4.17 -15.29
N PHE A 24 3.95 4.58 -14.03
CA PHE A 24 4.89 5.45 -13.33
C PHE A 24 6.26 4.80 -13.17
N ALA A 25 6.32 3.52 -12.77
CA ALA A 25 7.57 2.79 -12.64
C ALA A 25 8.38 2.79 -13.94
N ARG A 26 7.71 2.51 -15.06
CA ARG A 26 8.34 2.56 -16.39
C ARG A 26 8.83 3.97 -16.74
N MET A 27 8.05 5.00 -16.42
CA MET A 27 8.41 6.40 -16.73
C MET A 27 9.59 6.91 -15.88
N THR A 28 9.75 6.42 -14.65
CA THR A 28 10.79 6.88 -13.72
C THR A 28 11.98 5.91 -13.62
N GLY A 29 12.01 4.85 -14.44
CA GLY A 29 13.09 3.87 -14.47
C GLY A 29 13.19 3.01 -13.21
N GLN A 30 12.08 2.83 -12.49
CA GLN A 30 12.03 2.02 -11.28
C GLN A 30 11.81 0.55 -11.63
N ASP A 31 12.63 -0.34 -11.06
CA ASP A 31 12.49 -1.79 -11.19
C ASP A 31 11.52 -2.32 -10.13
N LEU A 32 10.21 -2.23 -10.40
CA LEU A 32 9.16 -2.71 -9.50
C LEU A 32 8.03 -3.42 -10.24
N ILE A 33 7.36 -4.32 -9.52
CA ILE A 33 6.12 -5.00 -9.90
C ILE A 33 5.00 -4.45 -9.03
N TYR A 34 3.88 -4.07 -9.65
CA TYR A 34 2.68 -3.62 -8.96
C TYR A 34 1.46 -4.44 -9.41
N GLU A 35 0.88 -5.22 -8.50
CA GLU A 35 -0.23 -6.14 -8.79
C GLU A 35 -1.53 -5.80 -8.03
N ALA A 36 -2.64 -6.44 -8.39
CA ALA A 36 -3.89 -6.38 -7.64
C ALA A 36 -4.15 -7.73 -6.97
N ILE A 37 -4.48 -7.70 -5.68
CA ILE A 37 -4.76 -8.88 -4.86
C ILE A 37 -6.23 -8.81 -4.45
N GLU A 38 -7.01 -9.82 -4.81
CA GLU A 38 -8.35 -9.98 -4.26
C GLU A 38 -8.20 -10.61 -2.87
N GLY A 39 -8.47 -9.80 -1.84
CA GLY A 39 -8.30 -10.23 -0.46
C GLY A 39 -9.46 -11.09 0.01
N PRO A 40 -9.22 -12.15 0.80
CA PRO A 40 -10.29 -12.88 1.50
C PRO A 40 -10.85 -12.03 2.65
N LEU A 41 -12.18 -12.01 2.83
CA LEU A 41 -12.83 -11.22 3.88
C LEU A 41 -12.41 -11.65 5.30
N ASP A 42 -12.19 -12.95 5.52
CA ASP A 42 -11.83 -13.52 6.83
C ASP A 42 -10.35 -13.93 6.94
N GLY A 43 -9.51 -13.51 5.99
CA GLY A 43 -8.11 -13.97 5.90
C GLY A 43 -7.12 -12.86 5.52
N PHE A 44 -7.46 -11.61 5.84
CA PHE A 44 -6.65 -10.46 5.46
C PHE A 44 -5.21 -10.59 6.01
N ASN A 45 -5.05 -10.81 7.32
CA ASN A 45 -3.74 -10.89 7.97
C ASN A 45 -2.86 -11.99 7.35
N GLU A 46 -3.40 -13.20 7.19
CA GLU A 46 -2.68 -14.33 6.59
C GLU A 46 -2.23 -14.02 5.17
N ARG A 47 -3.08 -13.35 4.38
CA ARG A 47 -2.75 -12.94 3.02
C ARG A 47 -1.64 -11.88 2.99
N VAL A 48 -1.68 -10.92 3.90
CA VAL A 48 -0.65 -9.87 4.02
C VAL A 48 0.68 -10.45 4.51
N ASP A 49 0.65 -11.37 5.48
CA ASP A 49 1.82 -12.11 5.96
C ASP A 49 2.47 -12.89 4.81
N GLN A 50 1.69 -13.65 4.05
CA GLN A 50 2.20 -14.37 2.89
C GLN A 50 2.89 -13.40 1.92
N PHE A 51 2.22 -12.31 1.55
CA PHE A 51 2.77 -11.34 0.60
C PHE A 51 4.08 -10.72 1.11
N ARG A 52 4.17 -10.43 2.41
CA ARG A 52 5.39 -9.94 3.05
C ARG A 52 6.51 -10.98 3.04
N THR A 53 6.22 -12.26 3.36
CA THR A 53 7.22 -13.34 3.35
C THR A 53 7.79 -13.63 1.96
N GLU A 54 7.02 -13.32 0.89
CA GLU A 54 7.49 -13.36 -0.49
C GLU A 54 8.43 -12.20 -0.87
N GLY A 55 8.79 -11.34 0.09
CA GLY A 55 9.74 -10.23 -0.10
C GLY A 55 9.10 -8.92 -0.58
N ALA A 56 7.78 -8.77 -0.48
CA ALA A 56 7.12 -7.51 -0.79
C ALA A 56 7.59 -6.36 0.10
N LYS A 57 7.49 -5.14 -0.43
CA LYS A 57 7.95 -3.90 0.24
C LYS A 57 6.82 -3.04 0.79
N GLY A 58 5.59 -3.26 0.30
CA GLY A 58 4.42 -2.54 0.79
C GLY A 58 3.14 -2.91 0.06
N LEU A 59 2.03 -2.41 0.57
CA LEU A 59 0.69 -2.76 0.13
C LEU A 59 -0.25 -1.57 0.25
N ASN A 60 -0.91 -1.18 -0.85
CA ASN A 60 -2.04 -0.26 -0.79
C ASN A 60 -3.31 -1.03 -0.41
N ILE A 61 -4.16 -0.40 0.38
CA ILE A 61 -5.35 -1.01 0.94
C ILE A 61 -6.57 -0.23 0.46
N THR A 62 -7.54 -0.95 -0.09
CA THR A 62 -8.87 -0.40 -0.39
C THR A 62 -9.96 -1.17 0.36
N ALA A 63 -11.21 -0.76 0.19
CA ALA A 63 -12.34 -1.39 0.84
C ALA A 63 -12.37 -2.92 0.60
N PRO A 64 -12.78 -3.71 1.60
CA PRO A 64 -13.20 -3.29 2.95
C PRO A 64 -12.05 -3.21 3.98
N PHE A 65 -10.80 -3.47 3.59
CA PHE A 65 -9.72 -3.85 4.51
C PHE A 65 -8.99 -2.73 5.25
N LYS A 66 -9.47 -1.48 5.18
CA LYS A 66 -8.72 -0.35 5.74
C LYS A 66 -8.63 -0.37 7.27
N LEU A 67 -9.64 -0.96 7.93
CA LEU A 67 -9.61 -1.16 9.38
C LEU A 67 -8.70 -2.34 9.74
N ASP A 68 -8.80 -3.46 9.01
CA ASP A 68 -7.93 -4.63 9.22
C ASP A 68 -6.45 -4.25 9.06
N ALA A 69 -6.11 -3.42 8.06
CA ALA A 69 -4.77 -2.91 7.87
C ALA A 69 -4.28 -2.01 9.01
N PHE A 70 -5.19 -1.22 9.59
CA PHE A 70 -4.88 -0.39 10.75
C PHE A 70 -4.60 -1.24 11.99
N GLU A 71 -5.41 -2.26 12.25
CA GLU A 71 -5.22 -3.18 13.39
C GLU A 71 -4.02 -4.11 13.22
N TYR A 72 -3.70 -4.50 11.99
CA TYR A 72 -2.59 -5.38 11.65
C TYR A 72 -1.20 -4.72 11.82
N ALA A 73 -1.12 -3.40 11.66
CA ALA A 73 0.16 -2.70 11.66
C ALA A 73 0.83 -2.67 13.04
N SER A 74 2.16 -2.82 13.07
CA SER A 74 2.93 -2.69 14.30
C SER A 74 3.11 -1.24 14.72
N GLU A 75 3.04 -0.33 13.76
CA GLU A 75 3.18 1.11 13.96
C GLU A 75 2.21 1.89 13.09
N LEU A 76 1.67 2.97 13.66
CA LEU A 76 0.70 3.84 13.01
C LEU A 76 1.33 5.22 12.83
N SER A 77 1.15 5.81 11.65
CA SER A 77 1.41 7.23 11.48
C SER A 77 0.33 8.06 12.16
N GLU A 78 0.64 9.32 12.49
CA GLU A 78 -0.34 10.27 13.04
C GLU A 78 -1.59 10.39 12.14
N SER A 79 -1.42 10.30 10.81
CA SER A 79 -2.56 10.35 9.89
C SER A 79 -3.43 9.09 9.94
N ALA A 80 -2.82 7.91 10.12
CA ALA A 80 -3.56 6.66 10.31
C ALA A 80 -4.30 6.65 11.65
N GLU A 81 -3.64 7.06 12.75
CA GLU A 81 -4.25 7.18 14.08
C GLU A 81 -5.45 8.12 14.06
N ARG A 82 -5.30 9.30 13.45
CA ARG A 82 -6.39 10.29 13.34
C ARG A 82 -7.57 9.80 12.49
N ALA A 83 -7.30 8.97 11.49
CA ALA A 83 -8.35 8.44 10.62
C ALA A 83 -9.01 7.17 11.17
N GLY A 84 -8.37 6.45 12.09
CA GLY A 84 -8.81 5.14 12.58
C GLY A 84 -8.83 4.06 11.47
N ALA A 85 -8.02 4.25 10.43
CA ALA A 85 -7.97 3.40 9.25
C ALA A 85 -6.63 3.61 8.52
N ALA A 86 -6.19 2.62 7.73
CA ALA A 86 -4.97 2.69 6.92
C ALA A 86 -5.27 2.35 5.46
N ASN A 87 -4.70 3.13 4.53
CA ASN A 87 -4.79 2.87 3.09
C ASN A 87 -3.43 2.46 2.46
N CYS A 88 -2.37 2.43 3.26
CA CYS A 88 -1.01 2.06 2.85
C CYS A 88 -0.28 1.36 4.00
N LEU A 89 0.39 0.25 3.69
CA LEU A 89 1.33 -0.45 4.57
C LEU A 89 2.72 -0.45 3.96
N LYS A 90 3.73 -0.16 4.79
CA LYS A 90 5.15 -0.26 4.44
C LYS A 90 5.83 -1.32 5.30
N PHE A 91 6.59 -2.21 4.67
CA PHE A 91 7.32 -3.28 5.36
C PHE A 91 8.80 -2.89 5.51
N VAL A 92 9.26 -2.72 6.75
CA VAL A 92 10.64 -2.30 7.07
C VAL A 92 11.24 -3.26 8.09
N GLY A 93 11.90 -4.31 7.60
CA GLY A 93 12.37 -5.41 8.44
C GLY A 93 11.19 -6.08 9.15
N ASP A 94 11.20 -6.02 10.48
CA ASP A 94 10.12 -6.57 11.31
C ASP A 94 8.92 -5.62 11.48
N ARG A 95 9.08 -4.35 11.11
CA ARG A 95 8.08 -3.29 11.31
C ARG A 95 7.10 -3.24 10.14
N ILE A 96 5.82 -3.05 10.47
CA ILE A 96 4.72 -2.77 9.54
C ILE A 96 4.19 -1.38 9.90
N ILE A 97 4.47 -0.42 9.04
CA ILE A 97 4.08 0.99 9.25
C ILE A 97 2.82 1.25 8.43
N ALA A 98 1.73 1.65 9.10
CA ALA A 98 0.49 2.05 8.45
C ALA A 98 0.42 3.57 8.26
N GLU A 99 0.00 3.97 7.07
CA GLU A 99 -0.30 5.35 6.73
C GLU A 99 -1.73 5.48 6.20
N ASN A 100 -2.31 6.66 6.41
CA ASN A 100 -3.55 7.05 5.77
C ASN A 100 -3.37 8.36 5.00
N PHE A 101 -3.70 8.32 3.71
CA PHE A 101 -3.63 9.48 2.81
C PHE A 101 -5.02 9.98 2.36
N ASP A 102 -6.12 9.42 2.88
CA ASP A 102 -7.49 9.79 2.49
C ASP A 102 -8.03 11.04 3.22
N GLY A 103 -7.17 11.80 3.91
CA GLY A 103 -7.59 12.69 5.00
C GLY A 103 -7.02 14.11 5.04
N SER A 104 -6.54 14.69 3.94
CA SER A 104 -6.32 16.15 3.84
C SER A 104 -7.30 16.78 2.85
N ALA A 105 -8.53 17.03 3.32
CA ALA A 105 -9.50 17.89 2.66
C ALA A 105 -9.09 19.36 2.80
N SER A 106 -8.00 19.78 2.14
CA SER A 106 -7.77 21.14 1.64
C SER A 106 -6.43 21.16 0.92
N SER A 107 -6.48 21.52 -0.35
CA SER A 107 -5.37 21.68 -1.30
C SER A 107 -4.62 20.41 -1.74
N VAL A 108 -4.25 20.48 -3.02
CA VAL A 108 -3.32 19.63 -3.77
C VAL A 108 -3.98 18.51 -4.58
N THR A 109 -4.28 18.88 -5.83
CA THR A 109 -3.80 18.24 -7.06
C THR A 109 -3.50 16.75 -6.99
N SER A 110 -4.07 15.99 -7.94
CA SER A 110 -3.69 14.63 -8.34
C SER A 110 -2.32 14.27 -7.79
N PRO A 111 -2.21 13.24 -6.93
CA PRO A 111 -1.02 13.04 -6.14
C PRO A 111 0.14 12.79 -7.10
N SER A 112 0.92 13.84 -7.32
CA SER A 112 2.33 13.74 -7.64
C SER A 112 2.95 13.13 -6.39
N ILE A 113 2.78 11.81 -6.25
CA ILE A 113 3.53 11.00 -5.31
C ILE A 113 4.97 11.16 -5.77
N SER A 114 5.67 12.10 -5.14
CA SER A 114 7.10 12.24 -5.32
C SER A 114 7.72 10.86 -5.07
N ALA A 115 8.50 10.36 -6.03
CA ALA A 115 9.15 9.06 -5.92
C ALA A 115 9.88 8.89 -4.57
N SER A 116 10.38 9.99 -3.99
CA SER A 116 11.03 10.05 -2.67
C SER A 116 10.16 9.71 -1.44
N LYS A 117 8.81 9.71 -1.56
CA LYS A 117 7.91 9.28 -0.49
C LYS A 117 7.41 7.84 -0.68
N TRP A 118 7.78 7.20 -1.79
CA TRP A 118 7.53 5.79 -2.01
C TRP A 118 8.50 4.95 -1.17
N PRO A 119 8.06 3.80 -0.61
CA PRO A 119 8.96 2.86 0.07
C PRO A 119 10.18 2.37 -0.73
N ALA A 120 10.23 2.60 -2.06
CA ALA A 120 11.33 2.17 -2.94
C ALA A 120 12.43 3.23 -3.17
N ALA A 121 12.30 4.47 -2.67
CA ALA A 121 13.31 5.50 -2.90
C ALA A 121 14.37 5.60 -1.79
N ALA A 122 14.82 4.46 -1.29
CA ALA A 122 15.95 4.38 -0.37
C ALA A 122 16.84 3.17 -0.69
N SER A 123 17.58 3.26 -1.80
CA SER A 123 19.04 3.04 -1.92
C SER A 123 19.42 2.99 -3.40
#